data_AF-A0A7L7IJ82-F1
#
_entry.id   AF-A0A7L7IJ82-F1
#
_cell.length_a   1.000
_cell.length_b   1.000
_cell.length_c   1.000
_cell.angle_alpha   90.00
_cell.angle_beta   90.00
_cell.angle_gamma   90.00
#
_symmetry.space_group_name_H-M   'P 1'
#
loop_
_entity.id
_entity.type
_entity.pdbx_description
1 polymer ?
#
loop_
_entity_poly.entity_id
_entity_poly.type
_entity_poly.pdbx_seq_one_letter_code
_entity_poly.pdbx_strand_id
1 'polypeptide(L)'
;MKKLVMIAVALSTLAGCTAQADRMAKCEAQGISRDTCYLAEQNRTAAVNAAAEKQAMENAAAAVQHAQEAKIHDPMREASFSSNGLNATISNGFFSATVNGKKATVKRLNANFYEIHGNGFVISISLDENGITDASWNKTKGREHGLLQVTQK
;
A
#
# COMPACT_ATOMS: atom_id res chain seq x y z
N MET A 1 -30.67 17.52 -9.89
CA MET A 1 -30.44 16.96 -11.23
C MET A 1 -29.22 17.63 -11.86
N LYS A 2 -28.45 16.89 -12.69
CA LYS A 2 -27.16 17.23 -13.36
C LYS A 2 -25.88 16.82 -12.61
N LYS A 3 -25.67 15.51 -12.43
CA LYS A 3 -24.38 14.86 -12.15
C LYS A 3 -24.06 13.81 -13.23
N LEU A 4 -24.19 14.17 -14.51
CA LEU A 4 -24.02 13.24 -15.63
C LEU A 4 -23.21 13.86 -16.76
N VAL A 5 -21.94 14.24 -16.53
CA VAL A 5 -21.03 14.59 -17.65
C VAL A 5 -19.54 14.29 -17.32
N MET A 6 -19.23 13.20 -16.61
CA MET A 6 -17.83 12.75 -16.47
C MET A 6 -17.67 11.23 -16.54
N ILE A 7 -18.41 10.59 -17.46
CA ILE A 7 -18.14 9.21 -17.89
C ILE A 7 -18.32 9.18 -19.41
N ALA A 8 -17.46 9.87 -20.15
CA ALA A 8 -17.54 9.90 -21.62
C ALA A 8 -16.17 10.00 -22.31
N VAL A 9 -15.07 9.60 -21.64
CA VAL A 9 -13.72 9.62 -22.25
C VAL A 9 -12.98 8.28 -22.06
N ALA A 10 -13.72 7.17 -21.90
CA ALA A 10 -13.13 5.83 -21.78
C ALA A 10 -13.36 4.92 -23.01
N LEU A 11 -13.88 5.45 -24.12
CA LEU A 11 -14.30 4.63 -25.28
C LEU A 11 -13.55 4.90 -26.58
N SER A 12 -12.51 5.75 -26.58
CA SER A 12 -11.95 6.26 -27.84
C SER A 12 -10.58 5.72 -28.27
N THR A 13 -10.15 4.51 -27.87
CA THR A 13 -8.97 3.86 -28.52
C THR A 13 -8.94 2.32 -28.48
N LEU A 14 -10.07 1.60 -28.64
CA LEU A 14 -9.99 0.21 -29.16
C LEU A 14 -10.06 0.22 -30.69
N ALA A 15 -9.14 0.96 -31.32
CA ALA A 15 -8.90 0.81 -32.76
C ALA A 15 -8.11 -0.49 -32.97
N GLY A 16 -8.79 -1.63 -33.08
CA GLY A 16 -8.10 -2.90 -33.34
C GLY A 16 -8.95 -4.17 -33.50
N CYS A 17 -10.21 -4.18 -33.07
CA CYS A 17 -11.06 -5.37 -33.18
C CYS A 17 -11.71 -5.50 -34.57
N THR A 18 -10.93 -5.45 -35.65
CA THR A 18 -11.43 -6.03 -36.92
C THR A 18 -11.39 -7.56 -36.79
N ALA A 19 -12.34 -8.29 -37.38
CA ALA A 19 -12.24 -9.75 -37.36
C ALA A 19 -11.04 -10.18 -38.25
N GLN A 20 -10.36 -11.27 -37.89
CA GLN A 20 -9.25 -11.80 -38.68
C GLN A 20 -9.67 -12.04 -40.14
N ALA A 21 -10.91 -12.49 -40.36
CA ALA A 21 -11.50 -12.69 -41.66
C ALA A 21 -11.60 -11.40 -42.50
N ASP A 22 -11.99 -10.27 -41.89
CA ASP A 22 -12.10 -8.99 -42.59
C ASP A 22 -10.74 -8.45 -43.05
N ARG A 23 -9.69 -8.70 -42.26
CA ARG A 23 -8.32 -8.28 -42.61
C ARG A 23 -7.76 -9.11 -43.75
N MET A 24 -8.00 -10.43 -43.75
CA MET A 24 -7.58 -11.28 -44.86
C MET A 24 -8.32 -10.94 -46.15
N ALA A 25 -9.65 -10.74 -46.08
CA ALA A 25 -10.43 -10.35 -47.25
C ALA A 25 -10.00 -9.00 -47.85
N LYS A 26 -9.65 -8.01 -47.01
CA LYS A 26 -9.10 -6.73 -47.47
C LYS A 26 -7.72 -6.86 -48.09
N CYS A 27 -6.86 -7.72 -47.53
CA CYS A 27 -5.52 -7.97 -48.06
C CYS A 27 -5.59 -8.68 -49.43
N GLU A 28 -6.45 -9.68 -49.57
CA GLU A 28 -6.68 -10.35 -50.87
C GLU A 28 -7.32 -9.39 -51.88
N ALA A 29 -8.23 -8.52 -51.46
CA ALA A 29 -8.85 -7.50 -52.32
C ALA A 29 -7.85 -6.44 -52.84
N GLN A 30 -6.67 -6.33 -52.24
CA GLN A 30 -5.56 -5.50 -52.73
C GLN A 30 -4.71 -6.21 -53.79
N GLY A 31 -5.08 -7.43 -54.20
CA GLY A 31 -4.33 -8.24 -55.16
C GLY A 31 -3.12 -8.95 -54.57
N ILE A 32 -3.01 -9.01 -53.24
CA ILE A 32 -1.93 -9.70 -52.52
C ILE A 32 -2.28 -11.19 -52.43
N SER A 33 -1.28 -12.07 -52.59
CA SER A 33 -1.52 -13.51 -52.47
C SER A 33 -1.94 -13.90 -51.06
N ARG A 34 -2.85 -14.86 -50.97
CA ARG A 34 -3.38 -15.38 -49.70
C ARG A 34 -2.29 -15.80 -48.70
N ASP A 35 -1.22 -16.42 -49.20
CA ASP A 35 -0.08 -16.83 -48.35
C ASP A 35 0.66 -15.62 -47.74
N THR A 36 0.77 -14.53 -48.49
CA THR A 36 1.41 -13.30 -48.02
C THR A 36 0.51 -12.58 -47.01
N CYS A 37 -0.81 -12.59 -47.24
CA CYS A 37 -1.80 -12.10 -46.27
C CYS A 37 -1.79 -12.91 -44.97
N TYR A 38 -1.62 -14.22 -45.07
CA TYR A 38 -1.54 -15.11 -43.90
C TYR A 38 -0.28 -14.84 -43.06
N LEU A 39 0.88 -14.71 -43.72
CA LEU A 39 2.14 -14.35 -43.05
C LEU A 39 2.06 -12.97 -42.38
N ALA A 40 1.46 -11.98 -43.04
CA ALA A 40 1.26 -10.65 -42.48
C ALA A 40 0.38 -10.68 -41.21
N GLU A 41 -0.71 -11.44 -41.20
CA GLU A 41 -1.59 -11.57 -40.03
C GLU A 41 -0.93 -12.36 -38.89
N GLN A 42 -0.11 -13.37 -39.21
CA GLN A 42 0.67 -14.10 -38.20
C GLN A 42 1.67 -13.16 -37.51
N ASN A 43 2.41 -12.37 -38.27
CA ASN A 43 3.33 -11.37 -37.73
C ASN A 43 2.60 -10.31 -36.90
N ARG A 44 1.43 -9.85 -37.36
CA ARG A 44 0.59 -8.91 -36.61
C ARG A 44 0.14 -9.50 -35.27
N THR A 45 -0.29 -10.76 -35.27
CA THR A 45 -0.73 -11.47 -34.06
C THR A 45 0.41 -11.62 -33.07
N ALA A 46 1.59 -12.02 -33.54
CA ALA A 46 2.80 -12.12 -32.72
C ALA A 46 3.18 -10.75 -32.11
N ALA A 47 3.13 -9.67 -32.90
CA ALA A 47 3.42 -8.32 -32.42
C ALA A 47 2.40 -7.83 -31.36
N VAL A 48 1.11 -8.12 -31.54
CA VAL A 48 0.07 -7.78 -30.56
C VAL A 48 0.27 -8.55 -29.26
N ASN A 49 0.57 -9.84 -29.33
CA ASN A 49 0.82 -10.66 -28.14
C ASN A 49 2.05 -10.15 -27.37
N ALA A 50 3.16 -9.87 -28.08
CA ALA A 50 4.36 -9.33 -27.46
C ALA A 50 4.13 -7.95 -26.82
N ALA A 51 3.34 -7.07 -27.44
CA ALA A 51 2.96 -5.78 -26.86
C ALA A 51 2.08 -5.94 -25.62
N ALA A 52 1.11 -6.87 -25.66
CA ALA A 52 0.24 -7.18 -24.54
C ALA A 52 1.03 -7.75 -23.35
N GLU A 53 1.97 -8.67 -23.60
CA GLU A 53 2.87 -9.23 -22.58
C GLU A 53 3.75 -8.14 -21.95
N LYS A 54 4.35 -7.28 -22.79
CA LYS A 54 5.15 -6.15 -22.31
C LYS A 54 4.32 -5.23 -21.41
N GLN A 55 3.12 -4.87 -21.83
CA GLN A 55 2.26 -3.98 -21.07
C GLN A 55 1.73 -4.65 -19.79
N ALA A 56 1.47 -5.95 -19.80
CA ALA A 56 1.15 -6.71 -18.61
C ALA A 56 2.31 -6.70 -17.59
N MET A 57 3.55 -6.85 -18.06
CA MET A 57 4.74 -6.76 -17.20
C MET A 57 4.95 -5.35 -16.64
N GLU A 58 4.80 -4.30 -17.46
CA GLU A 58 4.94 -2.91 -17.02
C GLU A 58 3.86 -2.54 -15.99
N ASN A 59 2.62 -2.95 -16.21
CA ASN A 59 1.53 -2.75 -15.25
C ASN A 59 1.76 -3.54 -13.95
N ALA A 60 2.27 -4.77 -14.03
CA ALA A 60 2.64 -5.56 -12.86
C ALA A 60 3.79 -4.90 -12.08
N ALA A 61 4.81 -4.39 -12.78
CA ALA A 61 5.92 -3.67 -12.17
C ALA A 61 5.48 -2.38 -11.49
N ALA A 62 4.63 -1.58 -12.15
CA ALA A 62 4.06 -0.36 -11.57
C ALA A 62 3.20 -0.66 -10.32
N ALA A 63 2.40 -1.74 -10.35
CA ALA A 63 1.62 -2.16 -9.18
C ALA A 63 2.50 -2.55 -7.98
N VAL A 64 3.65 -3.21 -8.22
CA VAL A 64 4.61 -3.55 -7.15
C VAL A 64 5.34 -2.31 -6.63
N GLN A 65 5.73 -1.39 -7.51
CA GLN A 65 6.40 -0.14 -7.12
C GLN A 65 5.48 0.75 -6.26
N HIS A 66 4.22 0.92 -6.65
CA HIS A 66 3.23 1.65 -5.83
C HIS A 66 2.93 0.94 -4.50
N ALA A 67 3.04 -0.39 -4.43
CA ALA A 67 2.94 -1.13 -3.17
C ALA A 67 4.19 -0.99 -2.28
N GLN A 68 5.38 -0.81 -2.87
CA GLN A 68 6.63 -0.58 -2.14
C GLN A 68 6.80 0.87 -1.67
N GLU A 69 6.30 1.86 -2.40
CA GLU A 69 6.24 3.26 -1.92
C GLU A 69 5.27 3.43 -0.74
N ALA A 70 4.29 2.54 -0.58
CA ALA A 70 3.44 2.42 0.60
C ALA A 70 4.11 1.66 1.77
N LYS A 71 5.41 1.32 1.67
CA LYS A 71 6.18 0.83 2.81
C LYS A 71 6.50 2.02 3.72
N ILE A 72 5.49 2.45 4.48
CA ILE A 72 5.59 3.48 5.52
C ILE A 72 6.86 3.18 6.32
N HIS A 73 7.85 4.06 6.24
CA HIS A 73 8.97 4.05 7.18
C HIS A 73 8.35 4.28 8.55
N ASP A 74 8.23 3.23 9.35
CA ASP A 74 7.68 3.37 10.69
C ASP A 74 8.75 4.01 11.58
N PRO A 75 8.52 5.25 12.06
CA PRO A 75 9.53 5.97 12.82
C PRO A 75 9.64 5.46 14.26
N MET A 76 8.78 4.52 14.70
CA MET A 76 8.90 4.05 16.07
C MET A 76 10.23 3.30 16.29
N ARG A 77 10.76 3.40 17.52
CA ARG A 77 12.04 2.79 17.92
C ARG A 77 11.89 2.12 19.28
N GLU A 78 12.93 1.43 19.70
CA GLU A 78 13.01 0.95 21.08
C GLU A 78 12.96 2.15 22.05
N ALA A 79 12.06 2.09 23.01
CA ALA A 79 11.88 3.17 23.96
C ALA A 79 11.44 2.66 25.34
N SER A 80 11.79 3.43 26.35
CA SER A 80 11.31 3.28 27.71
C SER A 80 10.47 4.49 28.09
N PHE A 81 9.36 4.24 28.77
CA PHE A 81 8.41 5.23 29.23
C PHE A 81 8.30 5.13 30.74
N SER A 82 8.45 6.25 31.46
CA SER A 82 8.39 6.23 32.91
C SER A 82 7.66 7.42 33.52
N SER A 83 6.94 7.16 34.60
CA SER A 83 6.43 8.16 35.53
C SER A 83 6.37 7.56 36.94
N ASN A 84 6.03 8.36 37.96
CA ASN A 84 5.87 7.87 39.33
C ASN A 84 4.92 6.64 39.37
N GLY A 85 5.49 5.44 39.59
CA GLY A 85 4.75 4.17 39.69
C GLY A 85 4.44 3.44 38.37
N LEU A 86 4.90 3.95 37.22
CA LEU A 86 4.70 3.32 35.91
C LEU A 86 6.02 3.23 35.16
N ASN A 87 6.38 2.02 34.74
CA ASN A 87 7.51 1.76 33.85
C ASN A 87 7.01 0.89 32.70
N ALA A 88 7.20 1.34 31.46
CA ALA A 88 6.85 0.59 30.28
C ALA A 88 8.00 0.58 29.28
N THR A 89 8.10 -0.49 28.51
CA THR A 89 9.12 -0.65 27.48
C THR A 89 8.48 -1.12 26.20
N ILE A 90 9.02 -0.71 25.07
CA ILE A 90 8.70 -1.22 23.74
C ILE A 90 10.00 -1.60 23.02
N SER A 91 10.04 -2.80 22.43
CA SER A 91 11.21 -3.29 21.71
C SER A 91 11.26 -2.78 20.28
N ASN A 92 12.46 -2.82 19.68
CA ASN A 92 12.63 -2.60 18.25
C ASN A 92 11.69 -3.50 17.43
N GLY A 93 10.96 -2.93 16.48
CA GLY A 93 9.92 -3.60 15.67
C GLY A 93 8.51 -3.65 16.27
N PHE A 94 8.27 -3.08 17.46
CA PHE A 94 6.92 -2.90 18.08
C PHE A 94 6.16 -4.18 18.42
N PHE A 95 6.78 -5.35 18.29
CA PHE A 95 6.12 -6.63 18.54
C PHE A 95 6.10 -7.05 20.02
N SER A 96 6.88 -6.39 20.87
CA SER A 96 6.89 -6.67 22.30
C SER A 96 6.89 -5.39 23.13
N ALA A 97 5.99 -5.34 24.10
CA ALA A 97 5.98 -4.29 25.11
C ALA A 97 5.71 -4.88 26.48
N THR A 98 6.19 -4.18 27.52
CA THR A 98 5.84 -4.48 28.90
C THR A 98 5.32 -3.24 29.61
N VAL A 99 4.42 -3.45 30.57
CA VAL A 99 3.98 -2.43 31.53
C VAL A 99 4.17 -3.01 32.93
N ASN A 100 5.01 -2.36 33.73
CA ASN A 100 5.48 -2.79 35.04
C ASN A 100 6.00 -4.25 35.02
N GLY A 101 6.81 -4.58 34.00
CA GLY A 101 7.42 -5.91 33.83
C GLY A 101 6.48 -7.02 33.34
N LYS A 102 5.18 -6.74 33.14
CA LYS A 102 4.23 -7.69 32.56
C LYS A 102 4.03 -7.44 31.07
N LYS A 103 3.88 -8.50 30.29
CA LYS A 103 3.61 -8.41 28.85
C LYS A 103 2.37 -7.55 28.59
N ALA A 104 2.50 -6.66 27.61
CA ALA A 104 1.45 -5.77 27.15
C ALA A 104 1.23 -5.94 25.65
N THR A 105 0.08 -5.49 25.17
CA THR A 105 -0.31 -5.53 23.76
C THR A 105 -0.03 -4.19 23.12
N VAL A 106 0.65 -4.19 21.98
CA VAL A 106 0.88 -2.98 21.18
C VAL A 106 -0.15 -2.95 20.05
N LYS A 107 -0.82 -1.80 19.89
CA LYS A 107 -1.78 -1.56 18.81
C LYS A 107 -1.37 -0.30 18.06
N ARG A 108 -1.18 -0.41 16.75
CA ARG A 108 -1.07 0.76 15.88
C ARG A 108 -2.47 1.31 15.62
N LEU A 109 -2.70 2.59 15.96
CA LEU A 109 -3.95 3.26 15.63
C LEU A 109 -3.90 3.87 14.23
N ASN A 110 -2.78 4.50 13.88
CA ASN A 110 -2.51 5.07 12.57
C ASN A 110 -1.00 5.27 12.37
N ALA A 111 -0.61 6.05 11.35
CA ALA A 111 0.80 6.30 11.04
C ALA A 111 1.59 6.92 12.21
N ASN A 112 0.95 7.80 12.99
CA ASN A 112 1.60 8.66 13.98
C ASN A 112 1.25 8.27 15.43
N PHE A 113 0.35 7.30 15.63
CA PHE A 113 -0.16 6.97 16.96
C PHE A 113 -0.21 5.47 17.22
N TYR A 114 0.27 5.13 18.40
CA TYR A 114 0.29 3.78 18.94
C TYR A 114 -0.27 3.75 20.35
N GLU A 115 -0.80 2.60 20.74
CA GLU A 115 -1.21 2.34 22.10
C GLU A 115 -0.59 1.06 22.65
N ILE A 116 -0.12 1.11 23.89
CA ILE A 116 0.29 -0.06 24.67
C ILE A 116 -0.77 -0.31 25.74
N HIS A 117 -1.37 -1.49 25.72
CA HIS A 117 -2.41 -1.92 26.64
C HIS A 117 -1.86 -2.99 27.57
N GLY A 118 -1.78 -2.71 28.88
CA GLY A 118 -1.22 -3.68 29.81
C GLY A 118 -1.31 -3.25 31.27
N ASN A 119 -1.41 -4.24 32.17
CA ASN A 119 -1.39 -4.05 33.62
C ASN A 119 -2.33 -2.95 34.16
N GLY A 120 -3.50 -2.74 33.53
CA GLY A 120 -4.48 -1.73 33.94
C GLY A 120 -4.22 -0.32 33.39
N PHE A 121 -3.31 -0.17 32.42
CA PHE A 121 -2.97 1.09 31.78
C PHE A 121 -3.15 1.01 30.26
N VAL A 122 -3.50 2.15 29.69
CA VAL A 122 -3.38 2.44 28.26
C VAL A 122 -2.35 3.54 28.11
N ILE A 123 -1.27 3.26 27.40
CA ILE A 123 -0.21 4.21 27.12
C ILE A 123 -0.35 4.64 25.67
N SER A 124 -0.58 5.92 25.43
CA SER A 124 -0.69 6.50 24.09
C SER A 124 0.64 7.13 23.71
N ILE A 125 1.17 6.75 22.55
CA ILE A 125 2.46 7.19 22.01
C ILE A 125 2.19 7.95 20.72
N SER A 126 2.80 9.14 20.62
CA SER A 126 2.78 9.98 19.42
C SER A 126 4.14 9.95 18.72
N LEU A 127 4.11 9.99 17.38
CA LEU A 127 5.28 9.87 16.52
C LEU A 127 5.29 10.99 15.47
N ASP A 128 6.51 11.39 15.09
CA ASP A 128 6.81 12.18 13.90
C ASP A 128 7.84 11.45 13.01
N GLU A 129 8.38 12.13 12.01
CA GLU A 129 9.39 11.57 11.09
C GLU A 129 10.70 11.16 11.80
N ASN A 130 10.99 11.72 12.98
CA ASN A 130 12.23 11.50 13.71
C ASN A 130 12.09 10.38 14.76
N GLY A 131 10.90 10.18 15.30
CA GLY A 131 10.64 9.11 16.27
C GLY A 131 9.47 9.43 17.18
N ILE A 132 9.57 9.01 18.45
CA ILE A 132 8.54 9.29 19.45
C ILE A 132 8.66 10.74 19.91
N THR A 133 7.56 11.48 19.85
CA THR A 133 7.53 12.89 20.27
C THR A 133 7.03 13.06 21.69
N ASP A 134 6.03 12.27 22.08
CA ASP A 134 5.41 12.35 23.40
C ASP A 134 4.68 11.04 23.73
N ALA A 135 4.50 10.77 25.02
CA ALA A 135 3.73 9.65 25.52
C ALA A 135 2.95 10.02 26.79
N SER A 136 1.73 9.50 26.88
CA SER A 136 0.86 9.68 28.05
C SER A 136 0.23 8.35 28.45
N TRP A 137 -0.28 8.28 29.68
CA TRP A 137 -0.99 7.11 30.19
C TRP A 137 -2.35 7.47 30.76
N ASN A 138 -3.26 6.51 30.67
CA ASN A 138 -4.56 6.51 31.34
C ASN A 138 -4.73 5.18 32.08
N LYS A 139 -5.35 5.19 33.26
CA LYS A 139 -5.85 3.94 33.84
C LYS A 139 -7.04 3.43 33.03
N THR A 140 -7.13 2.13 32.87
CA THR A 140 -8.32 1.49 32.24
C THR A 140 -9.57 1.60 33.10
N LYS A 141 -9.40 1.86 34.41
CA LYS A 141 -10.48 2.12 35.36
C LYS A 141 -10.17 3.37 36.18
N GLY A 142 -11.11 4.30 36.23
CA GLY A 142 -10.94 5.57 36.93
C GLY A 142 -10.64 6.73 35.97
N ARG A 143 -10.16 7.84 36.51
CA ARG A 143 -9.86 9.09 35.76
C ARG A 143 -8.39 9.51 35.85
N GLU A 144 -7.55 8.64 36.41
CA GLU A 144 -6.14 8.94 36.57
C GLU A 144 -5.42 8.85 35.22
N HIS A 145 -4.61 9.87 34.94
CA HIS A 145 -3.82 9.98 33.73
C HIS A 145 -2.55 10.80 34.00
N GLY A 146 -1.59 10.74 33.10
CA GLY A 146 -0.37 11.52 33.22
C GLY A 146 0.52 11.46 31.98
N LEU A 147 1.56 12.28 31.98
CA LEU A 147 2.61 12.26 30.95
C LEU A 147 3.74 11.32 31.36
N LEU A 148 4.40 10.74 30.37
CA LEU A 148 5.53 9.85 30.55
C LEU A 148 6.81 10.54 30.09
N GLN A 149 7.88 10.35 30.85
CA GLN A 149 9.22 10.63 30.38
C GLN A 149 9.60 9.55 29.36
N VAL A 150 9.99 10.00 28.16
CA VAL A 150 10.37 9.13 27.04
C VAL A 150 11.89 9.07 26.95
N THR A 151 12.45 7.86 26.93
CA THR A 151 13.87 7.63 26.62
C THR A 151 13.94 6.68 25.44
N GLN A 152 14.43 7.18 24.31
CA GLN A 152 14.58 6.43 23.06
C GLN A 152 16.03 5.99 22.90
N LYS A 153 16.24 4.84 22.24
CA LYS A 153 17.57 4.33 21.87
C LYS A 153 17.80 4.40 20.37
#